data_AF-A0A8T1RML1-F1
#
_entry.id   AF-A0A8T1RML1-F1
#
_cell.length_a   1.000
_cell.length_b   1.000
_cell.length_c   1.000
_cell.angle_alpha   90.00
_cell.angle_beta   90.00
_cell.angle_gamma   90.00
#
_symmetry.space_group_name_H-M   'P 1'
#
loop_
_entity.id
_entity.type
_entity.pdbx_description
1 polymer ?
#
loop_
_entity_poly.entity_id
_entity_poly.type
_entity_poly.pdbx_seq_one_letter_code
_entity_poly.pdbx_strand_id
1 'polypeptide(L)'
;MLPIPQLILGGFWYFLSVERETACWHLACENHIECDRSSLDCDHGFGNYTFLNDYCPIETTNTTVFDFGMFQGALQSGTVASMDFPRKILYCFWWGLRNLSSFGSNLQTSPHIWENCFAVLTSISGLLLFMYFLGRLQMYMQWEASRQLDEAKKLEEYNKWRQYEMKAKKGKIHEWIDRNPRLKEKEKLIISEVNRMFAENKDIDAENPLRHLPMFTRRKILSHLCLPLLQTVPLLRNESEDALKLISCDFLKQVYYNENSYIVREGEPLDALLFITRGIIWTYTTSPAHRQTGCLKTDDFVESPPMCCP
;
A
#
# COMPACT_ATOMS: atom_id res chain seq x y z
N MET A 1 1.02 -0.45 26.72
CA MET A 1 0.82 0.08 28.09
C MET A 1 2.18 0.14 28.75
N LEU A 2 2.60 1.29 29.27
CA LEU A 2 3.82 1.32 30.08
C LEU A 2 3.62 0.48 31.35
N PRO A 3 4.68 -0.16 31.89
CA PRO A 3 4.63 -1.00 33.10
C PRO A 3 4.37 -0.22 34.41
N ILE A 4 4.23 1.10 34.31
CA ILE A 4 4.18 2.02 35.45
C ILE A 4 2.93 1.79 36.32
N PRO A 5 1.70 1.69 35.77
CA PRO A 5 0.50 1.50 36.60
C PRO A 5 0.49 0.16 37.36
N GLN A 6 1.04 -0.90 36.76
CA GLN A 6 1.10 -2.23 37.38
C GLN A 6 2.06 -2.25 38.57
N LEU A 7 3.22 -1.61 38.42
CA LEU A 7 4.21 -1.51 39.49
C LEU A 7 3.70 -0.64 40.66
N ILE A 8 3.04 0.47 40.35
CA ILE A 8 2.44 1.35 41.38
C ILE A 8 1.38 0.57 42.17
N LEU A 9 0.47 -0.12 41.48
CA LEU A 9 -0.59 -0.90 42.12
C LEU A 9 -0.01 -2.04 42.98
N GLY A 10 0.99 -2.76 42.46
CA GLY A 10 1.71 -3.78 43.21
C GLY A 10 2.43 -3.23 44.44
N GLY A 11 3.01 -2.02 44.34
CA GLY A 11 3.65 -1.34 45.45
C GLY A 11 2.67 -0.96 46.57
N PHE A 12 1.50 -0.43 46.22
CA PHE A 12 0.43 -0.18 47.19
C PHE A 12 -0.05 -1.47 47.85
N TRP A 13 -0.19 -2.56 47.09
CA TRP A 13 -0.55 -3.85 47.65
C TRP A 13 0.50 -4.37 48.64
N TYR A 14 1.80 -4.23 48.33
CA TYR A 14 2.88 -4.58 49.26
C TYR A 14 2.82 -3.74 50.53
N PHE A 15 2.70 -2.41 50.40
CA PHE A 15 2.64 -1.50 51.53
C PHE A 15 1.46 -1.80 52.45
N LEU A 16 0.27 -1.98 51.88
CA LEU A 16 -0.94 -2.32 52.64
C LEU A 16 -0.86 -3.73 53.25
N SER A 17 -0.11 -4.66 52.64
CA SER A 17 0.15 -5.98 53.24
C SER A 17 0.93 -5.86 54.55
N VAL A 18 1.96 -4.99 54.57
CA VAL A 18 2.74 -4.67 55.77
C VAL A 18 1.85 -4.02 56.82
N GLU A 19 1.05 -3.01 56.45
CA GLU A 19 0.14 -2.35 57.40
C GLU A 19 -0.91 -3.31 57.99
N ARG A 20 -1.36 -4.31 57.22
CA ARG A 20 -2.32 -5.30 57.72
C ARG A 20 -1.66 -6.31 58.66
N GLU A 21 -0.42 -6.69 58.41
CA GLU A 21 0.38 -7.52 59.31
C GLU A 21 0.65 -6.79 60.64
N THR A 22 1.08 -5.52 60.59
CA THR A 22 1.31 -4.72 61.80
C THR A 22 0.03 -4.45 62.58
N ALA A 23 -1.11 -4.22 61.91
CA ALA A 23 -2.41 -4.11 62.56
C ALA A 23 -2.79 -5.39 63.32
N CYS A 24 -2.47 -6.56 62.77
CA CYS A 24 -2.66 -7.83 63.46
C CYS A 24 -1.76 -7.93 64.70
N TRP A 25 -0.47 -7.57 64.58
CA TRP A 25 0.46 -7.58 65.72
C TRP A 25 0.03 -6.64 66.85
N HIS A 26 -0.48 -5.45 66.52
CA HIS A 26 -1.03 -4.53 67.52
C HIS A 26 -2.24 -5.12 68.24
N LEU A 27 -3.15 -5.78 67.51
CA LEU A 27 -4.30 -6.46 68.11
C LEU A 27 -3.89 -7.64 69.01
N ALA A 28 -2.89 -8.42 68.60
CA ALA A 28 -2.33 -9.50 69.41
C ALA A 28 -1.69 -8.95 70.70
N CYS A 29 -0.96 -7.84 70.60
CA CYS A 29 -0.30 -7.19 71.72
C CYS A 29 -1.28 -6.65 72.76
N GLU A 30 -2.39 -6.04 72.33
CA GLU A 30 -3.47 -5.58 73.24
C GLU A 30 -4.04 -6.70 74.10
N ASN A 31 -4.06 -7.93 73.57
CA ASN A 31 -4.63 -9.08 74.25
C ASN A 31 -3.61 -9.83 75.13
N HIS A 32 -2.35 -9.41 75.16
CA HIS A 32 -1.27 -10.08 75.91
C HIS A 32 -0.78 -9.22 77.09
N ILE A 33 -0.82 -9.79 78.31
CA ILE A 33 -0.62 -9.08 79.58
C ILE A 33 0.76 -8.39 79.70
N GLU A 34 1.78 -8.91 79.02
CA GLU A 34 3.17 -8.43 79.05
C GLU A 34 3.64 -7.74 77.75
N CYS A 35 2.71 -7.36 76.86
CA CYS A 35 3.07 -6.69 75.60
C CYS A 35 2.81 -5.18 75.68
N ASP A 36 3.86 -4.37 75.50
CA ASP A 36 3.72 -2.93 75.28
C ASP A 36 3.77 -2.63 73.78
N ARG A 37 2.91 -1.73 73.28
CA ARG A 37 2.88 -1.38 71.85
C ARG A 37 4.22 -0.83 71.36
N SER A 38 4.97 -0.15 72.23
CA SER A 38 6.31 0.37 71.91
C SER A 38 7.36 -0.73 71.72
N SER A 39 7.10 -1.95 72.21
CA SER A 39 7.98 -3.11 72.05
C SER A 39 7.90 -3.77 70.66
N LEU A 40 6.96 -3.33 69.81
CA LEU A 40 6.84 -3.72 68.42
C LEU A 40 7.58 -2.77 67.47
N ASP A 41 8.04 -1.62 67.96
CA ASP A 41 8.88 -0.69 67.21
C ASP A 41 10.34 -1.18 67.20
N CYS A 42 11.03 -0.97 66.08
CA CYS A 42 12.41 -1.42 65.85
C CYS A 42 13.47 -0.90 66.86
N ASP A 43 13.08 -0.06 67.83
CA ASP A 43 13.96 0.62 68.79
C ASP A 43 13.96 -0.03 70.19
N HIS A 44 13.03 -0.93 70.51
CA HIS A 44 12.93 -1.58 71.82
C HIS A 44 12.96 -3.11 71.70
N GLY A 45 14.03 -3.72 72.23
CA GLY A 45 14.51 -5.04 71.82
C GLY A 45 13.77 -6.29 72.34
N PHE A 46 13.96 -7.36 71.55
CA PHE A 46 14.00 -8.80 71.85
C PHE A 46 13.24 -9.31 73.10
N GLY A 47 11.91 -9.22 73.06
CA GLY A 47 11.01 -10.10 73.82
C GLY A 47 10.77 -11.46 73.12
N ASN A 48 10.13 -12.40 73.81
CA ASN A 48 9.64 -13.65 73.20
C ASN A 48 8.28 -13.40 72.52
N TYR A 49 8.28 -13.14 71.21
CA TYR A 49 7.08 -12.80 70.45
C TYR A 49 6.39 -14.01 69.79
N THR A 50 6.62 -15.23 70.28
CA THR A 50 5.99 -16.43 69.71
C THR A 50 4.45 -16.34 69.68
N PHE A 51 3.85 -15.59 70.62
CA PHE A 51 2.40 -15.35 70.66
C PHE A 51 1.86 -14.61 69.43
N LEU A 52 2.67 -13.82 68.72
CA LEU A 52 2.24 -13.14 67.49
C LEU A 52 1.84 -14.14 66.41
N ASN A 53 2.54 -15.27 66.30
CA ASN A 53 2.22 -16.31 65.33
C ASN A 53 0.90 -17.04 65.68
N ASP A 54 0.55 -17.11 66.96
CA ASP A 54 -0.69 -17.73 67.42
C ASP A 54 -1.92 -16.85 67.13
N TYR A 55 -1.77 -15.54 67.28
CA TYR A 55 -2.83 -14.55 67.00
C TYR A 55 -2.89 -14.11 65.53
N CYS A 56 -1.79 -14.20 64.79
CA CYS A 56 -1.66 -13.81 63.39
C CYS A 56 -1.18 -14.98 62.52
N PRO A 57 -1.97 -16.05 62.37
CA PRO A 57 -1.52 -17.24 61.68
C PRO A 57 -1.47 -17.00 60.16
N ILE A 58 -0.26 -16.96 59.60
CA ILE A 58 -0.02 -16.78 58.16
C ILE A 58 -0.15 -18.12 57.40
N GLU A 59 0.26 -19.24 58.02
CA GLU A 59 0.29 -20.57 57.37
C GLU A 59 -1.03 -21.33 57.47
N THR A 60 -1.71 -21.29 58.63
CA THR A 60 -3.01 -21.92 58.84
C THR A 60 -4.09 -20.84 58.93
N THR A 61 -4.81 -20.60 57.83
CA THR A 61 -5.87 -19.59 57.79
C THR A 61 -6.98 -19.92 58.79
N ASN A 62 -6.92 -19.31 59.97
CA ASN A 62 -8.04 -19.30 60.88
C ASN A 62 -8.71 -17.93 60.79
N THR A 63 -9.65 -17.80 59.84
CA THR A 63 -10.39 -16.56 59.56
C THR A 63 -11.22 -16.07 60.76
N THR A 64 -11.31 -16.87 61.82
CA THR A 64 -11.97 -16.50 63.08
C THR A 64 -11.10 -15.62 63.99
N VAL A 65 -9.76 -15.61 63.81
CA VAL A 65 -8.82 -14.85 64.66
C VAL A 65 -8.45 -13.52 63.99
N PHE A 66 -7.95 -13.56 62.75
CA PHE A 66 -7.71 -12.37 61.94
C PHE A 66 -7.75 -12.71 60.45
N ASP A 67 -8.53 -11.96 59.68
CA ASP A 67 -8.65 -12.15 58.23
C ASP A 67 -7.75 -11.17 57.47
N PHE A 68 -6.74 -11.72 56.78
CA PHE A 68 -5.80 -10.97 55.93
C PHE A 68 -6.33 -10.69 54.53
N GLY A 69 -7.43 -11.33 54.12
CA GLY A 69 -8.07 -11.14 52.82
C GLY A 69 -7.08 -11.14 51.64
N MET A 70 -7.11 -10.10 50.82
CA MET A 70 -6.36 -10.01 49.57
C MET A 70 -4.84 -9.86 49.77
N PHE A 71 -4.41 -9.59 51.00
CA PHE A 71 -3.00 -9.45 51.37
C PHE A 71 -2.38 -10.77 51.84
N GLN A 72 -3.20 -11.78 52.13
CA GLN A 72 -2.74 -13.08 52.59
C GLN A 72 -1.69 -13.70 51.65
N GLY A 73 -1.87 -13.57 50.33
CA GLY A 73 -0.90 -14.06 49.34
C GLY A 73 0.48 -13.39 49.43
N ALA A 74 0.57 -12.13 49.87
CA ALA A 74 1.84 -11.44 50.08
C ALA A 74 2.60 -12.03 51.27
N LEU A 75 1.87 -12.35 52.34
CA LEU A 75 2.39 -12.90 53.58
C LEU A 75 2.83 -14.35 53.40
N GLN A 76 1.96 -15.19 52.81
CA GLN A 76 2.26 -16.61 52.57
C GLN A 76 3.41 -16.85 51.60
N SER A 77 3.58 -15.96 50.61
CA SER A 77 4.71 -16.05 49.68
C SER A 77 6.05 -15.68 50.32
N GLY A 78 6.06 -15.19 51.56
CA GLY A 78 7.24 -14.66 52.24
C GLY A 78 7.78 -13.38 51.57
N THR A 79 7.01 -12.74 50.69
CA THR A 79 7.46 -11.55 49.96
C THR A 79 7.66 -10.37 50.89
N VAL A 80 6.80 -10.23 51.90
CA VAL A 80 6.91 -9.17 52.91
C VAL A 80 8.19 -9.34 53.74
N ALA A 81 8.44 -10.56 54.23
CA ALA A 81 9.59 -10.89 55.08
C ALA A 81 10.95 -11.05 54.35
N SER A 82 10.95 -11.27 53.03
CA SER A 82 12.18 -11.49 52.26
C SER A 82 13.13 -10.27 52.29
N MET A 83 14.44 -10.47 52.12
CA MET A 83 15.39 -9.37 51.86
C MET A 83 15.73 -9.23 50.36
N ASP A 84 15.21 -10.11 49.51
CA ASP A 84 15.48 -10.14 48.07
C ASP A 84 14.66 -9.08 47.32
N PHE A 85 15.22 -7.86 47.20
CA PHE A 85 14.52 -6.74 46.57
C PHE A 85 14.01 -7.00 45.14
N PRO A 86 14.77 -7.62 44.22
CA PRO A 86 14.27 -7.92 42.87
C PRO A 86 13.09 -8.89 42.87
N ARG A 87 13.09 -9.87 43.79
CA ARG A 87 11.98 -10.82 43.96
C ARG A 87 10.70 -10.08 44.37
N LYS A 88 10.81 -9.15 45.33
CA LYS A 88 9.69 -8.31 45.77
C LYS A 88 9.10 -7.51 44.62
N ILE A 89 9.93 -6.78 43.87
CA ILE A 89 9.48 -5.96 42.75
C ILE A 89 8.74 -6.80 41.71
N LEU A 90 9.32 -7.92 41.29
CA LEU A 90 8.73 -8.76 40.24
C LEU A 90 7.42 -9.40 40.70
N TYR A 91 7.34 -9.83 41.95
CA TYR A 91 6.11 -10.42 42.48
C TYR A 91 4.99 -9.38 42.66
N CYS A 92 5.33 -8.19 43.15
CA CYS A 92 4.38 -7.08 43.25
C CYS A 92 3.92 -6.61 41.87
N PHE A 93 4.83 -6.49 40.91
CA PHE A 93 4.51 -6.18 39.52
C PHE A 93 3.57 -7.24 38.93
N TRP A 94 3.85 -8.53 39.14
CA TRP A 94 3.01 -9.63 38.67
C TRP A 94 1.61 -9.56 39.29
N TRP A 95 1.51 -9.31 40.59
CA TRP A 95 0.23 -9.14 41.28
C TRP A 95 -0.56 -7.96 40.70
N GLY A 96 0.09 -6.81 40.51
CA GLY A 96 -0.53 -5.61 39.93
C GLY A 96 -0.96 -5.82 38.49
N LEU A 97 -0.14 -6.48 37.67
CA LEU A 97 -0.46 -6.85 36.29
C LEU A 97 -1.69 -7.75 36.25
N ARG A 98 -1.71 -8.84 37.03
CA ARG A 98 -2.82 -9.80 37.07
C ARG A 98 -4.14 -9.10 37.40
N ASN A 99 -4.17 -8.32 38.48
CA ASN A 99 -5.41 -7.72 38.97
C ASN A 99 -5.88 -6.55 38.11
N LEU A 100 -4.97 -5.74 37.57
CA LEU A 100 -5.35 -4.64 36.68
C LEU A 100 -5.86 -5.16 35.34
N SER A 101 -5.26 -6.24 34.81
CA SER A 101 -5.71 -6.91 33.58
C SER A 101 -7.00 -7.69 33.75
N SER A 102 -7.33 -8.17 34.96
CA SER A 102 -8.55 -8.93 35.24
C SER A 102 -9.62 -8.13 35.98
N PHE A 103 -9.49 -6.80 36.04
CA PHE A 103 -10.44 -5.89 36.71
C PHE A 103 -10.67 -6.21 38.19
N GLY A 104 -9.66 -6.75 38.87
CA GLY A 104 -9.75 -7.15 40.28
C GLY A 104 -10.74 -8.29 40.55
N SER A 105 -11.21 -9.00 39.52
CA SER A 105 -12.27 -10.03 39.64
C SER A 105 -11.95 -11.19 40.58
N ASN A 106 -10.67 -11.43 40.86
CA ASN A 106 -10.21 -12.50 41.74
C ASN A 106 -9.70 -11.97 43.10
N LEU A 107 -9.99 -10.71 43.44
CA LEU A 107 -9.66 -10.16 44.76
C LEU A 107 -10.64 -10.71 45.80
N GLN A 108 -10.12 -11.43 46.78
CA GLN A 108 -10.87 -11.91 47.93
C GLN A 108 -10.64 -10.94 49.07
N THR A 109 -11.65 -10.14 49.42
CA THR A 109 -11.53 -9.12 50.46
C THR A 109 -12.04 -9.61 51.82
N SER A 110 -11.41 -9.15 52.90
CA SER A 110 -11.99 -9.24 54.25
C SER A 110 -13.09 -8.17 54.45
N PRO A 111 -13.85 -8.21 55.57
CA PRO A 111 -14.81 -7.14 55.93
C PRO A 111 -14.18 -5.76 56.20
N HIS A 112 -12.87 -5.60 56.01
CA HIS A 112 -12.14 -4.36 56.25
C HIS A 112 -12.46 -3.28 55.18
N ILE A 113 -12.80 -2.07 55.63
CA ILE A 113 -13.27 -0.97 54.76
C ILE A 113 -12.21 -0.57 53.72
N TRP A 114 -10.96 -0.37 54.13
CA TRP A 114 -9.89 0.10 53.23
C TRP A 114 -9.53 -0.92 52.15
N GLU A 115 -9.62 -2.20 52.49
CA GLU A 115 -9.39 -3.30 51.56
C GLU A 115 -10.47 -3.32 50.47
N ASN A 116 -11.73 -3.18 50.85
CA ASN A 116 -12.85 -3.07 49.90
C ASN A 116 -12.73 -1.81 49.02
N CYS A 117 -12.35 -0.66 49.58
CA CYS A 117 -12.09 0.56 48.80
C CYS A 117 -10.97 0.36 47.78
N PHE A 118 -9.85 -0.24 48.16
CA PHE A 118 -8.73 -0.51 47.26
C PHE A 118 -9.10 -1.51 46.15
N ALA A 119 -9.88 -2.55 46.48
CA ALA A 119 -10.41 -3.49 45.49
C ALA A 119 -11.32 -2.79 44.46
N VAL A 120 -12.25 -1.93 44.91
CA VAL A 120 -13.12 -1.14 44.02
C VAL A 120 -12.31 -0.23 43.10
N LEU A 121 -11.32 0.48 43.63
CA LEU A 121 -10.44 1.35 42.83
C LEU A 121 -9.64 0.55 41.79
N THR A 122 -9.16 -0.64 42.16
CA THR A 122 -8.45 -1.55 41.25
C THR A 122 -9.37 -2.01 40.11
N SER A 123 -10.61 -2.39 40.43
CA SER A 123 -11.61 -2.81 39.44
C SER A 123 -11.98 -1.69 38.47
N ILE A 124 -12.27 -0.48 38.96
CA ILE A 124 -12.59 0.68 38.13
C ILE A 124 -11.41 1.05 37.23
N SER A 125 -10.20 1.11 37.79
CA SER A 125 -8.99 1.46 37.04
C SER A 125 -8.70 0.44 35.94
N GLY A 126 -8.82 -0.86 36.24
CA GLY A 126 -8.65 -1.92 35.24
C GLY A 126 -9.67 -1.83 34.10
N LEU A 127 -10.94 -1.58 34.44
CA LEU A 127 -12.01 -1.44 33.44
C LEU A 127 -11.79 -0.24 32.52
N LEU A 128 -11.43 0.93 33.05
CA LEU A 128 -11.16 2.13 32.27
C LEU A 128 -9.97 1.94 31.32
N LEU A 129 -8.88 1.33 31.80
CA LEU A 129 -7.71 1.03 30.96
C LEU A 129 -8.05 0.05 29.84
N PHE A 130 -8.89 -0.95 30.12
CA PHE A 130 -9.33 -1.90 29.11
C PHE A 130 -10.26 -1.29 28.08
N MET A 131 -11.23 -0.48 28.49
CA MET A 131 -12.09 0.29 27.56
C MET A 131 -11.26 1.22 26.69
N TYR A 132 -10.27 1.92 27.26
CA TYR A 132 -9.34 2.76 26.51
C TYR A 132 -8.55 1.94 25.48
N PHE A 133 -7.98 0.80 25.89
CA PHE A 133 -7.22 -0.07 25.01
C PHE A 133 -8.08 -0.64 23.88
N LEU A 134 -9.26 -1.17 24.20
CA LEU A 134 -10.22 -1.67 23.21
C LEU A 134 -10.62 -0.57 22.22
N GLY A 135 -10.92 0.63 22.70
CA GLY A 135 -11.27 1.76 21.83
C GLY A 135 -10.13 2.10 20.86
N ARG A 136 -8.88 2.11 21.33
CA ARG A 136 -7.70 2.33 20.49
C ARG A 136 -7.50 1.22 19.46
N LEU A 137 -7.68 -0.04 19.85
CA LEU A 137 -7.58 -1.18 18.93
C LEU A 137 -8.66 -1.15 17.86
N GLN A 138 -9.92 -0.89 18.24
CA GLN A 138 -11.04 -0.79 17.32
C GLN A 138 -10.79 0.30 16.27
N MET A 139 -10.36 1.49 16.70
CA MET A 139 -10.03 2.59 15.79
C MET A 139 -8.91 2.22 14.81
N TYR A 140 -7.85 1.55 15.27
CA TYR A 140 -6.75 1.13 14.40
C TYR A 140 -7.21 0.11 13.34
N MET A 141 -7.97 -0.90 13.75
CA MET A 141 -8.48 -1.92 12.83
C MET A 141 -9.46 -1.32 11.80
N GLN A 142 -10.35 -0.43 12.22
CA GLN A 142 -11.28 0.26 11.32
C GLN A 142 -10.56 1.17 10.32
N TRP A 143 -9.52 1.88 10.78
CA TRP A 143 -8.70 2.72 9.91
C TRP A 143 -7.99 1.90 8.84
N GLU A 144 -7.35 0.79 9.22
CA GLU A 144 -6.66 -0.10 8.27
C GLU A 144 -7.65 -0.68 7.26
N ALA A 145 -8.80 -1.19 7.71
CA ALA A 145 -9.83 -1.72 6.82
C ALA A 145 -10.37 -0.67 5.85
N SER A 146 -10.56 0.56 6.31
CA SER A 146 -11.02 1.67 5.47
C SER A 146 -9.98 2.06 4.42
N ARG A 147 -8.69 2.07 4.78
CA ARG A 147 -7.60 2.34 3.85
C ARG A 147 -7.52 1.28 2.75
N GLN A 148 -7.61 0.00 3.11
CA GLN A 148 -7.61 -1.11 2.15
C GLN A 148 -8.79 -1.00 1.17
N LEU A 149 -9.98 -0.63 1.67
CA LEU A 149 -11.15 -0.44 0.83
C LEU A 149 -11.00 0.77 -0.11
N ASP A 150 -10.40 1.87 0.34
CA ASP A 150 -10.14 3.05 -0.49
C ASP A 150 -9.13 2.76 -1.60
N GLU A 151 -8.04 2.04 -1.29
CA GLU A 151 -7.06 1.59 -2.29
C GLU A 151 -7.69 0.64 -3.32
N ALA A 152 -8.54 -0.29 -2.88
CA ALA A 152 -9.27 -1.19 -3.77
C ALA A 152 -10.22 -0.43 -4.70
N LYS A 153 -10.96 0.56 -4.19
CA LYS A 153 -11.86 1.42 -4.99
C LYS A 153 -11.10 2.23 -6.03
N LYS A 154 -9.98 2.84 -5.64
CA LYS A 154 -9.11 3.60 -6.57
C LYS A 154 -8.58 2.70 -7.69
N LEU A 155 -8.19 1.47 -7.37
CA LEU A 155 -7.75 0.49 -8.36
C LEU A 155 -8.90 0.09 -9.30
N GLU A 156 -10.10 -0.10 -8.78
CA GLU A 156 -11.30 -0.39 -9.58
C GLU A 156 -11.63 0.76 -10.54
N GLU A 157 -11.66 2.00 -10.05
CA GLU A 157 -11.89 3.19 -10.86
C GLU A 157 -10.83 3.37 -11.94
N TYR A 158 -9.55 3.18 -11.60
CA TYR A 158 -8.45 3.22 -12.56
C TYR A 158 -8.59 2.15 -13.64
N ASN A 159 -8.91 0.91 -13.26
CA ASN A 159 -9.12 -0.18 -14.22
C ASN A 159 -10.31 0.11 -15.15
N LYS A 160 -11.38 0.71 -14.62
CA LYS A 160 -12.55 1.11 -15.39
C LYS A 160 -12.21 2.22 -16.39
N TRP A 161 -11.52 3.28 -15.95
CA TRP A 161 -11.02 4.35 -16.81
C TRP A 161 -10.14 3.81 -17.94
N ARG A 162 -9.20 2.91 -17.59
CA ARG A 162 -8.31 2.26 -18.53
C ARG A 162 -9.07 1.45 -19.58
N GLN A 163 -10.13 0.74 -19.19
CA GLN A 163 -10.97 0.02 -20.15
C GLN A 163 -11.68 0.96 -21.13
N TYR A 164 -12.19 2.10 -20.66
CA TYR A 164 -12.78 3.11 -21.54
C TYR A 164 -11.75 3.68 -22.51
N GLU A 165 -10.56 4.02 -22.02
CA GLU A 165 -9.47 4.54 -22.84
C GLU A 165 -9.04 3.54 -23.91
N MET A 166 -8.83 2.26 -23.55
CA MET A 166 -8.50 1.19 -24.49
C MET A 166 -9.60 1.02 -25.56
N LYS A 167 -10.88 1.09 -25.19
CA LYS A 167 -12.00 1.03 -26.15
C LYS A 167 -11.97 2.22 -27.11
N ALA A 168 -11.73 3.43 -26.60
CA ALA A 168 -11.62 4.64 -27.43
C ALA A 168 -10.44 4.55 -28.41
N LYS A 169 -9.25 4.13 -27.94
CA LYS A 169 -8.07 3.94 -28.79
C LYS A 169 -8.30 2.86 -29.85
N LYS A 170 -8.93 1.73 -29.51
CA LYS A 170 -9.31 0.71 -30.49
C LYS A 170 -10.23 1.26 -31.58
N GLY A 171 -11.23 2.06 -31.21
CA GLY A 171 -12.13 2.71 -32.16
C GLY A 171 -11.36 3.58 -33.17
N LYS A 172 -10.45 4.43 -32.68
CA LYS A 172 -9.57 5.25 -33.53
C LYS A 172 -8.67 4.43 -34.45
N ILE A 173 -8.09 3.33 -33.94
CA ILE A 173 -7.24 2.44 -34.75
C ILE A 173 -8.07 1.76 -35.85
N HIS A 174 -9.30 1.32 -35.56
CA HIS A 174 -10.20 0.80 -36.59
C HIS A 174 -10.51 1.85 -37.65
N GLU A 175 -10.81 3.09 -37.26
CA GLU A 175 -11.03 4.19 -38.19
C GLU A 175 -9.78 4.47 -39.05
N TRP A 176 -8.59 4.43 -38.46
CA TRP A 176 -7.33 4.55 -39.17
C TRP A 176 -7.13 3.42 -40.20
N ILE A 177 -7.51 2.17 -39.89
CA ILE A 177 -7.49 1.06 -40.85
C ILE A 177 -8.51 1.30 -41.97
N ASP A 178 -9.74 1.69 -41.64
CA ASP A 178 -10.81 1.93 -42.62
C ASP A 178 -10.48 3.06 -43.60
N ARG A 179 -9.75 4.08 -43.11
CA ARG A 179 -9.23 5.19 -43.93
C ARG A 179 -8.16 4.76 -44.95
N ASN A 180 -7.62 3.54 -44.84
CA ASN A 180 -6.56 3.01 -45.69
C ASN A 180 -6.95 1.64 -46.26
N PRO A 181 -7.57 1.57 -47.45
CA PRO A 181 -8.09 0.31 -48.01
C PRO A 181 -7.06 -0.83 -48.07
N ARG A 182 -5.79 -0.50 -48.35
CA ARG A 182 -4.67 -1.45 -48.39
C ARG A 182 -4.29 -2.04 -47.03
N LEU A 183 -4.71 -1.43 -45.93
CA LEU A 183 -4.50 -1.98 -44.59
C LEU A 183 -5.53 -3.03 -44.21
N LYS A 184 -6.68 -3.12 -44.89
CA LYS A 184 -7.73 -4.08 -44.56
C LYS A 184 -7.25 -5.53 -44.64
N GLU A 185 -6.38 -5.85 -45.60
CA GLU A 185 -5.76 -7.18 -45.71
C GLU A 185 -4.86 -7.53 -44.51
N LYS A 186 -4.32 -6.52 -43.82
CA LYS A 186 -3.48 -6.67 -42.62
C LYS A 186 -4.20 -6.35 -41.32
N GLU A 187 -5.52 -6.07 -41.35
CA GLU A 187 -6.29 -5.66 -40.18
C GLU A 187 -6.15 -6.65 -39.03
N LYS A 188 -6.35 -7.95 -39.29
CA LYS A 188 -6.24 -9.00 -38.25
C LYS A 188 -4.87 -9.00 -37.58
N LEU A 189 -3.80 -8.78 -38.34
CA LEU A 189 -2.43 -8.72 -37.83
C LEU A 189 -2.18 -7.47 -36.98
N ILE A 190 -2.71 -6.33 -37.42
CA ILE A 190 -2.58 -5.05 -36.69
C ILE A 190 -3.34 -5.13 -35.38
N ILE A 191 -4.60 -5.59 -35.42
CA ILE A 191 -5.47 -5.66 -34.25
C ILE A 191 -4.95 -6.69 -33.23
N SER A 192 -4.41 -7.84 -33.68
CA SER A 192 -3.82 -8.81 -32.74
C SER A 192 -2.60 -8.24 -32.02
N GLU A 193 -1.74 -7.51 -32.74
CA GLU A 193 -0.55 -6.88 -32.17
C GLU A 193 -0.91 -5.74 -31.21
N VAL A 194 -1.87 -4.91 -31.59
CA VAL A 194 -2.42 -3.84 -30.73
C VAL A 194 -3.05 -4.41 -29.47
N ASN A 195 -3.82 -5.50 -29.57
CA ASN A 195 -4.40 -6.18 -28.41
C ASN A 195 -3.31 -6.72 -27.47
N ARG A 196 -2.25 -7.31 -28.01
CA ARG A 196 -1.10 -7.77 -27.23
C ARG A 196 -0.42 -6.61 -26.50
N MET A 197 -0.19 -5.49 -27.18
CA MET A 197 0.41 -4.30 -26.58
C MET A 197 -0.47 -3.70 -25.47
N PHE A 198 -1.80 -3.68 -25.64
CA PHE A 198 -2.70 -3.27 -24.56
C PHE A 198 -2.67 -4.20 -23.36
N ALA A 199 -2.56 -5.52 -23.57
CA ALA A 199 -2.40 -6.50 -22.51
C ALA A 199 -1.06 -6.32 -21.75
N GLU A 200 -0.01 -5.86 -22.44
CA GLU A 200 1.30 -5.51 -21.88
C GLU A 200 1.34 -4.10 -21.25
N ASN A 201 0.21 -3.42 -21.10
CA ASN A 201 0.11 -2.05 -20.57
C ASN A 201 0.92 -1.00 -21.37
N LYS A 202 1.14 -1.23 -22.67
CA LYS A 202 1.85 -0.26 -23.52
C LYS A 202 0.90 0.82 -23.99
N ASP A 203 1.38 2.06 -23.93
CA ASP A 203 0.69 3.19 -24.55
C ASP A 203 0.96 3.20 -26.06
N ILE A 204 -0.11 3.41 -26.83
CA ILE A 204 -0.11 3.35 -28.29
C ILE A 204 -0.73 4.64 -28.80
N ASP A 205 -0.01 5.35 -29.66
CA ASP A 205 -0.57 6.43 -30.46
C ASP A 205 -1.61 5.85 -31.43
N ALA A 206 -2.87 6.18 -31.18
CA ALA A 206 -3.99 5.70 -31.99
C ALA A 206 -4.08 6.40 -33.36
N GLU A 207 -3.45 7.55 -33.54
CA GLU A 207 -3.40 8.27 -34.82
C GLU A 207 -2.38 7.63 -35.78
N ASN A 208 -1.30 7.06 -35.22
CA ASN A 208 -0.29 6.33 -35.99
C ASN A 208 0.24 5.08 -35.25
N PRO A 209 -0.56 4.00 -35.19
CA PRO A 209 -0.19 2.79 -34.47
C PRO A 209 1.04 2.09 -35.07
N LEU A 210 1.37 2.32 -36.35
CA LEU A 210 2.52 1.71 -37.03
C LEU A 210 3.86 1.96 -36.32
N ARG A 211 4.00 3.11 -35.66
CA ARG A 211 5.24 3.49 -34.94
C ARG A 211 5.52 2.59 -33.74
N HIS A 212 4.46 2.09 -33.12
CA HIS A 212 4.52 1.26 -31.91
C HIS A 212 4.60 -0.24 -32.21
N LEU A 213 4.23 -0.65 -33.43
CA LEU A 213 4.29 -2.05 -33.83
C LEU A 213 5.74 -2.58 -33.80
N PRO A 214 5.94 -3.86 -33.41
CA PRO A 214 7.24 -4.50 -33.49
C PRO A 214 7.82 -4.45 -34.89
N MET A 215 9.15 -4.39 -34.97
CA MET A 215 9.89 -4.21 -36.22
C MET A 215 9.45 -5.19 -37.32
N PHE A 216 9.31 -6.49 -37.02
CA PHE A 216 8.87 -7.49 -37.99
C PHE A 216 7.44 -7.25 -38.50
N THR A 217 6.50 -6.92 -37.62
CA THR A 217 5.11 -6.64 -38.00
C THR A 217 5.02 -5.37 -38.83
N ARG A 218 5.71 -4.31 -38.40
CA ARG A 218 5.81 -3.04 -39.12
C ARG A 218 6.38 -3.23 -40.53
N ARG A 219 7.48 -3.98 -40.67
CA ARG A 219 8.08 -4.29 -41.98
C ARG A 219 7.12 -5.03 -42.90
N LYS A 220 6.39 -6.04 -42.39
CA LYS A 220 5.37 -6.76 -43.18
C LYS A 220 4.26 -5.84 -43.68
N ILE A 221 3.84 -4.87 -42.87
CA ILE A 221 2.79 -3.92 -43.26
C ILE A 221 3.33 -2.91 -44.28
N LEU A 222 4.48 -2.29 -44.02
CA LEU A 222 5.10 -1.32 -44.94
C LEU A 222 5.41 -1.95 -46.30
N SER A 223 6.01 -3.15 -46.29
CA SER A 223 6.26 -3.91 -47.51
C SER A 223 4.98 -4.14 -48.32
N HIS A 224 3.88 -4.54 -47.67
CA HIS A 224 2.59 -4.73 -48.35
C HIS A 224 2.00 -3.44 -48.92
N LEU A 225 2.13 -2.31 -48.20
CA LEU A 225 1.62 -1.02 -48.65
C LEU A 225 2.41 -0.43 -49.81
N CYS A 226 3.73 -0.59 -49.76
CA CYS A 226 4.67 0.17 -50.58
C CYS A 226 5.23 -0.62 -51.77
N LEU A 227 5.35 -1.96 -51.69
CA LEU A 227 5.84 -2.77 -52.82
C LEU A 227 5.09 -2.49 -54.13
N PRO A 228 3.74 -2.44 -54.14
CA PRO A 228 3.00 -2.14 -55.38
C PRO A 228 3.32 -0.74 -55.94
N LEU A 229 3.58 0.24 -55.06
CA LEU A 229 3.94 1.60 -55.47
C LEU A 229 5.35 1.66 -56.05
N LEU A 230 6.31 0.96 -55.44
CA LEU A 230 7.68 0.95 -55.95
C LEU A 230 7.75 0.28 -57.34
N GLN A 231 6.94 -0.75 -57.59
CA GLN A 231 6.89 -1.44 -58.88
C GLN A 231 6.28 -0.61 -60.02
N THR A 232 5.52 0.45 -59.73
CA THR A 232 5.01 1.35 -60.78
C THR A 232 6.13 2.17 -61.41
N VAL A 233 7.19 2.46 -60.66
CA VAL A 233 8.36 3.22 -61.10
C VAL A 233 9.20 2.38 -62.06
N PRO A 234 9.40 2.80 -63.32
CA PRO A 234 10.13 2.02 -64.31
C PRO A 234 11.55 1.62 -63.88
N LEU A 235 12.25 2.52 -63.20
CA LEU A 235 13.61 2.29 -62.69
C LEU A 235 13.69 1.19 -61.62
N LEU A 236 12.63 1.02 -60.82
CA LEU A 236 12.60 0.07 -59.70
C LEU A 236 11.95 -1.26 -60.07
N ARG A 237 11.36 -1.37 -61.27
CA ARG A 237 10.58 -2.55 -61.67
C ARG A 237 11.42 -3.82 -61.80
N ASN A 238 12.68 -3.69 -62.19
CA ASN A 238 13.60 -4.83 -62.39
C ASN A 238 14.46 -5.15 -61.16
N GLU A 239 14.29 -4.40 -60.06
CA GLU A 239 15.03 -4.64 -58.83
C GLU A 239 14.53 -5.89 -58.09
N SER A 240 15.41 -6.49 -57.27
CA SER A 240 15.02 -7.67 -56.48
C SER A 240 13.96 -7.31 -55.43
N GLU A 241 13.05 -8.25 -55.13
CA GLU A 241 12.00 -8.03 -54.14
C GLU A 241 12.58 -7.70 -52.75
N ASP A 242 13.75 -8.24 -52.42
CA ASP A 242 14.46 -7.95 -51.18
C ASP A 242 15.01 -6.51 -51.14
N ALA A 243 15.51 -5.99 -52.26
CA ALA A 243 15.91 -4.58 -52.38
C ALA A 243 14.70 -3.64 -52.23
N LEU A 244 13.58 -3.96 -52.88
CA LEU A 244 12.34 -3.19 -52.76
C LEU A 244 11.77 -3.23 -51.32
N LYS A 245 11.86 -4.37 -50.63
CA LYS A 245 11.50 -4.49 -49.22
C LYS A 245 12.37 -3.60 -48.34
N LEU A 246 13.68 -3.57 -48.58
CA LEU A 246 14.60 -2.70 -47.85
C LEU A 246 14.25 -1.21 -48.06
N ILE A 247 14.05 -0.80 -49.32
CA ILE A 247 13.60 0.55 -49.68
C ILE A 247 12.30 0.90 -48.95
N SER A 248 11.33 -0.02 -48.95
CA SER A 248 10.03 0.21 -48.32
C SER A 248 10.09 0.38 -46.81
N CYS A 249 11.02 -0.30 -46.14
CA CYS A 249 11.09 -0.34 -44.68
C CYS A 249 11.96 0.76 -44.08
N ASP A 250 13.04 1.13 -44.79
CA ASP A 250 14.10 1.95 -44.24
C ASP A 250 14.17 3.36 -44.87
N PHE A 251 13.58 3.57 -46.05
CA PHE A 251 13.71 4.84 -46.80
C PHE A 251 12.37 5.55 -47.08
N LEU A 252 11.24 4.85 -47.09
CA LEU A 252 9.93 5.49 -47.27
C LEU A 252 9.45 6.15 -45.96
N LYS A 253 9.17 7.46 -46.04
CA LYS A 253 8.62 8.26 -44.95
C LYS A 253 7.24 8.77 -45.33
N GLN A 254 6.24 8.48 -44.49
CA GLN A 254 4.89 9.04 -44.66
C GLN A 254 4.88 10.51 -44.25
N VAL A 255 4.35 11.38 -45.12
CA VAL A 255 4.21 12.83 -44.90
C VAL A 255 2.76 13.23 -45.21
N TYR A 256 2.25 14.21 -44.48
CA TYR A 256 0.90 14.76 -44.65
C TYR A 256 0.97 16.23 -45.05
N TYR A 257 0.16 16.61 -46.03
CA TYR A 257 0.01 17.98 -46.52
C TYR A 257 -1.43 18.43 -46.33
N ASN A 258 -1.61 19.66 -45.84
CA ASN A 258 -2.94 20.25 -45.70
C ASN A 258 -3.47 20.71 -47.07
N GLU A 259 -4.78 20.92 -47.17
CA GLU A 259 -5.39 21.52 -48.36
C GLU A 259 -4.75 22.89 -48.66
N ASN A 260 -4.59 23.22 -49.95
CA ASN A 260 -3.99 24.47 -50.43
C ASN A 260 -2.54 24.71 -49.98
N SER A 261 -1.80 23.65 -49.62
CA SER A 261 -0.35 23.74 -49.37
C SER A 261 0.45 23.41 -50.63
N TYR A 262 1.61 24.07 -50.78
CA TYR A 262 2.56 23.78 -51.84
C TYR A 262 3.54 22.69 -51.39
N ILE A 263 3.68 21.63 -52.19
CA ILE A 263 4.61 20.53 -51.92
C ILE A 263 6.00 20.87 -52.46
N VAL A 264 6.08 21.34 -53.71
CA VAL A 264 7.29 21.86 -54.38
C VAL A 264 6.91 23.10 -55.18
N ARG A 265 7.78 24.11 -55.21
CA ARG A 265 7.60 25.31 -56.05
C ARG A 265 8.51 25.27 -57.27
N GLU A 266 8.08 25.95 -58.34
CA GLU A 266 8.89 26.09 -59.55
C GLU A 266 10.23 26.77 -59.23
N GLY A 267 11.34 26.13 -59.63
CA GLY A 267 12.71 26.55 -59.29
C GLY A 267 13.33 25.87 -58.07
N GLU A 268 12.56 25.14 -57.27
CA GLU A 268 13.09 24.32 -56.17
C GLU A 268 13.43 22.91 -56.66
N PRO A 269 14.61 22.35 -56.31
CA PRO A 269 14.94 20.97 -56.63
C PRO A 269 14.06 20.02 -55.82
N LEU A 270 13.51 18.99 -56.48
CA LEU A 270 12.87 17.87 -55.81
C LEU A 270 13.90 16.75 -55.64
N ASP A 271 14.37 16.55 -54.42
CA ASP A 271 15.39 15.56 -54.03
C ASP A 271 14.80 14.21 -53.58
N ALA A 272 13.49 14.03 -53.72
CA ALA A 272 12.77 12.83 -53.29
C ALA A 272 11.73 12.38 -54.31
N LEU A 273 11.51 11.07 -54.39
CA LEU A 273 10.40 10.50 -55.13
C LEU A 273 9.13 10.55 -54.27
N LEU A 274 8.08 11.20 -54.76
CA LEU A 274 6.83 11.36 -54.01
C LEU A 274 5.77 10.41 -54.55
N PHE A 275 5.26 9.53 -53.68
CA PHE A 275 4.14 8.66 -53.99
C PHE A 275 2.85 9.23 -53.40
N ILE A 276 1.82 9.37 -54.22
CA ILE A 276 0.51 9.85 -53.78
C ILE A 276 -0.28 8.67 -53.24
N THR A 277 -0.21 8.46 -51.92
CA THR A 277 -0.96 7.36 -51.29
C THR A 277 -2.43 7.72 -51.07
N ARG A 278 -2.76 9.02 -50.99
CA ARG A 278 -4.14 9.51 -50.83
C ARG A 278 -4.21 11.01 -51.12
N GLY A 279 -5.29 11.43 -51.80
CA GLY A 279 -5.56 12.83 -52.09
C GLY A 279 -5.38 13.15 -53.57
N ILE A 280 -5.43 14.44 -53.90
CA ILE A 280 -5.26 14.95 -55.26
C ILE A 280 -4.22 16.05 -55.20
N ILE A 281 -3.22 15.97 -56.08
CA ILE A 281 -2.20 16.99 -56.24
C ILE A 281 -2.44 17.69 -57.58
N TRP A 282 -2.48 19.02 -57.54
CA TRP A 282 -2.53 19.84 -58.73
C TRP A 282 -1.13 20.27 -59.12
N THR A 283 -0.80 20.14 -60.40
CA THR A 283 0.48 20.57 -60.97
C THR A 283 0.23 21.73 -61.94
N TYR A 284 1.04 22.78 -61.82
CA TYR A 284 0.94 24.00 -62.62
C TYR A 284 2.31 24.32 -63.20
N THR A 285 2.36 24.63 -64.50
CA THR A 285 3.58 25.08 -65.17
C THR A 285 3.36 26.49 -65.73
N THR A 286 4.35 27.38 -65.56
CA THR A 286 4.22 28.78 -66.03
C THR A 286 4.82 29.02 -67.42
N SER A 287 5.28 27.96 -68.11
CA SER A 287 5.92 28.08 -69.43
C SER A 287 5.02 28.79 -70.46
N PRO A 288 5.52 29.82 -71.17
CA PRO A 288 4.72 30.62 -72.10
C PRO A 288 4.12 29.86 -73.29
N ALA A 289 4.67 28.69 -73.63
CA ALA A 289 4.23 27.91 -74.80
C ALA A 289 3.04 27.00 -74.49
N HIS A 290 2.92 26.45 -73.27
CA HIS A 290 1.87 25.51 -72.86
C HIS A 290 1.54 25.69 -71.37
N ARG A 291 0.45 26.40 -71.05
CA ARG A 291 -0.18 26.30 -69.71
C ARG A 291 -0.82 24.92 -69.59
N GLN A 292 -0.09 23.94 -69.07
CA GLN A 292 -0.66 22.66 -68.71
C GLN A 292 -0.92 22.61 -67.20
N THR A 293 -2.18 22.41 -66.85
CA THR A 293 -2.61 22.01 -65.51
C THR A 293 -2.78 20.50 -65.49
N GLY A 294 -1.93 19.81 -64.74
CA GLY A 294 -2.02 18.37 -64.52
C GLY A 294 -2.70 18.05 -63.19
N CYS A 295 -3.36 16.90 -63.11
CA CYS A 295 -4.01 16.40 -61.91
C CYS A 295 -3.45 15.01 -61.61
N LEU A 296 -2.74 14.87 -60.49
CA LEU A 296 -2.22 13.60 -60.01
C LEU A 296 -3.12 13.08 -58.89
N LYS A 297 -3.40 11.79 -58.91
CA LYS A 297 -4.32 11.11 -57.99
C LYS A 297 -3.59 10.02 -57.23
N THR A 298 -4.32 9.34 -56.36
CA THR A 298 -3.85 8.14 -55.67
C THR A 298 -3.19 7.17 -56.64
N ASP A 299 -2.02 6.66 -56.25
CA ASP A 299 -1.15 5.73 -56.99
C ASP A 299 -0.28 6.34 -58.10
N ASP A 300 -0.42 7.64 -58.37
CA ASP A 300 0.55 8.38 -59.18
C ASP A 300 1.80 8.72 -58.35
N PHE A 301 2.90 9.00 -59.05
CA PHE A 301 4.15 9.45 -58.44
C PHE A 301 4.72 10.68 -59.16
N VAL A 302 5.52 11.47 -58.43
CA VAL A 302 6.26 12.62 -58.97
C VAL A 302 7.75 12.34 -58.86
N GLU A 303 8.44 12.36 -60.00
CA GLU A 303 9.89 12.29 -60.09
C GLU A 303 10.47 13.62 -60.57
N SER A 304 11.73 13.90 -60.20
CA SER A 304 12.49 15.00 -60.80
C SER A 304 12.63 14.74 -62.30
N PRO A 305 12.45 15.75 -63.18
CA PRO A 305 12.92 15.62 -64.56
C PRO A 305 14.41 15.26 -64.55
N PRO A 306 14.91 14.47 -65.51
CA PRO A 306 16.32 14.14 -65.58
C PRO A 306 17.11 15.45 -65.69
N MET A 307 17.79 15.84 -64.61
CA MET A 307 18.76 16.90 -64.68
C MET A 307 19.83 16.42 -65.66
N CYS A 308 19.96 17.11 -66.80
CA CYS A 308 21.16 17.02 -67.60
C CYS A 308 22.31 17.44 -66.68
N CYS A 309 23.05 16.45 -66.17
CA CYS A 309 24.32 16.73 -65.52
C CYS A 309 25.22 17.39 -66.58
N PRO A 310 25.90 18.51 -66.26
CA PRO A 310 26.84 19.14 -67.18
C PRO A 310 28.03 18.23 -67.51
#